data_AF-A0A497B2J8-F1
#
_entry.id   AF-A0A497B2J8-F1
#
_cell.length_a   1.000
_cell.length_b   1.000
_cell.length_c   1.000
_cell.angle_alpha   90.00
_cell.angle_beta   90.00
_cell.angle_gamma   90.00
#
_symmetry.space_group_name_H-M   'P 1'
#
loop_
_entity.id
_entity.type
_entity.pdbx_description
1 polymer ?
#
loop_
_entity_poly.entity_id
_entity_poly.type
_entity_poly.pdbx_seq_one_letter_code
_entity_poly.pdbx_strand_id
1 'polypeptide(L)' 'MDEVFVRAIEFVKLLKQWVLEARTRCHEAESPEECCEAAEQLIKLIERFEKLMELRWGVKI' A
#
# COMPACT_ATOMS: atom_id res chain seq x y z
N MET A 1 9.24 8.63 -19.18
CA MET A 1 8.91 7.67 -18.12
C MET A 1 7.76 6.83 -18.64
N ASP A 2 7.82 5.51 -18.50
CA ASP A 2 6.80 4.57 -19.02
C ASP A 2 5.41 4.92 -18.45
N GLU A 3 4.39 5.05 -19.29
CA GLU A 3 3.02 5.39 -18.87
C GLU A 3 2.47 4.33 -17.89
N VAL A 4 2.88 3.07 -18.06
CA VAL A 4 2.55 1.97 -17.14
C VAL A 4 3.17 2.20 -15.77
N PHE A 5 4.40 2.71 -15.71
CA PHE A 5 5.09 3.01 -14.46
C PHE A 5 4.43 4.15 -13.70
N VAL A 6 4.06 5.23 -14.40
CA VAL A 6 3.37 6.39 -13.79
C VAL A 6 2.05 5.95 -13.18
N ARG A 7 1.22 5.21 -13.93
CA ARG A 7 -0.07 4.70 -13.43
C ARG A 7 0.09 3.73 -12.26
N ALA A 8 1.11 2.88 -12.30
CA ALA A 8 1.39 1.97 -11.20
C ALA A 8 1.80 2.71 -9.92
N ILE A 9 2.62 3.76 -10.02
CA ILE A 9 2.97 4.62 -8.87
C ILE A 9 1.73 5.28 -8.29
N GLU A 10 0.88 5.87 -9.14
CA GLU A 10 -0.36 6.52 -8.70
C GLU A 10 -1.28 5.54 -7.98
N PHE A 11 -1.45 4.33 -8.53
CA PHE A 11 -2.23 3.27 -7.90
C PHE A 11 -1.68 2.87 -6.54
N VAL A 12 -0.35 2.65 -6.43
CA VAL A 12 0.30 2.29 -5.17
C VAL A 12 0.13 3.36 -4.10
N LYS A 13 0.26 4.65 -4.48
CA LYS A 13 0.05 5.77 -3.56
C LYS A 13 -1.39 5.82 -3.04
N LEU A 14 -2.37 5.67 -3.92
CA LEU A 14 -3.79 5.63 -3.54
C LEU A 14 -4.09 4.45 -2.62
N LEU A 15 -3.56 3.26 -2.94
CA LEU A 15 -3.74 2.06 -2.12
C LEU A 15 -3.12 2.25 -0.74
N LYS A 16 -1.90 2.79 -0.65
CA LYS A 16 -1.21 3.05 0.61
C LYS A 16 -1.98 4.05 1.48
N GLN A 17 -2.46 5.13 0.88
CA GLN A 17 -3.28 6.12 1.58
C GLN A 17 -4.56 5.47 2.12
N TRP A 18 -5.27 4.71 1.29
CA TRP A 18 -6.50 4.02 1.69
C TRP A 18 -6.28 3.06 2.87
N VAL A 19 -5.20 2.27 2.86
CA VAL A 19 -4.88 1.35 3.96
C VAL A 19 -4.55 2.11 5.25
N LEU A 20 -3.81 3.23 5.16
CA LEU A 20 -3.49 4.05 6.32
C LEU A 20 -4.74 4.67 6.94
N GLU A 21 -5.64 5.21 6.11
CA GLU A 21 -6.93 5.74 6.55
C GLU A 21 -7.79 4.64 7.21
N ALA A 22 -7.90 3.47 6.58
CA ALA A 22 -8.61 2.33 7.15
C ALA A 22 -8.05 1.92 8.51
N ARG A 23 -6.71 1.89 8.65
CA ARG A 23 -6.03 1.56 9.92
C ARG A 23 -6.42 2.52 11.05
N THR A 24 -6.51 3.82 10.78
CA THR A 24 -6.90 4.81 11.81
C THR A 24 -8.31 4.57 12.35
N ARG A 25 -9.16 3.91 11.56
CA ARG A 25 -10.56 3.62 11.86
C ARG A 25 -10.82 2.19 12.32
N CYS A 26 -9.78 1.37 12.50
CA CYS A 26 -9.96 -0.01 12.93
C CYS A 26 -10.67 -0.16 14.29
N HIS A 27 -10.58 0.85 15.16
CA HIS A 27 -11.34 0.89 16.41
C HIS A 27 -12.86 0.95 16.23
N GLU A 28 -13.35 1.33 15.04
CA GLU A 28 -14.77 1.35 14.67
C GLU A 28 -15.26 -0.02 14.14
N ALA A 29 -14.35 -0.97 13.88
CA ALA A 29 -14.69 -2.27 13.31
C ALA A 29 -15.23 -3.24 14.36
N GLU A 30 -15.96 -4.27 13.91
CA GLU A 30 -16.45 -5.36 14.77
C GLU A 30 -15.28 -6.09 15.48
N SER A 31 -14.15 -6.23 14.77
CA SER A 31 -12.91 -6.82 15.27
C SER A 31 -11.73 -5.86 15.06
N PRO A 32 -11.43 -4.96 16.02
CA PRO A 32 -10.35 -3.98 15.88
C PRO A 32 -8.96 -4.61 15.68
N GLU A 33 -8.69 -5.74 16.34
CA GLU A 33 -7.42 -6.46 16.26
C GLU A 33 -7.20 -7.06 14.87
N GLU A 34 -8.20 -7.76 14.32
CA GLU A 34 -8.15 -8.32 12.97
C GLU A 34 -8.01 -7.23 11.91
N CYS A 35 -8.70 -6.10 12.08
CA CYS A 35 -8.56 -4.95 11.20
C CYS A 35 -7.12 -4.39 11.22
N CYS A 36 -6.54 -4.22 12.42
CA CYS A 36 -5.16 -3.74 12.56
C CYS A 36 -4.18 -4.71 11.91
N GLU A 37 -4.33 -6.01 12.14
CA GLU A 37 -3.48 -7.04 11.56
C GLU A 37 -3.56 -7.03 10.02
N ALA A 38 -4.77 -6.99 9.46
CA ALA A 38 -4.98 -6.93 8.02
C ALA A 38 -4.35 -5.67 7.41
N ALA A 39 -4.53 -4.50 8.04
CA ALA A 39 -3.92 -3.26 7.58
C ALA A 39 -2.39 -3.33 7.59
N GLU A 40 -1.78 -3.92 8.61
CA GLU A 40 -0.32 -4.12 8.68
C GLU A 40 0.19 -5.10 7.63
N GLN A 41 -0.54 -6.19 7.37
CA GLN A 41 -0.22 -7.13 6.30
C GLN A 41 -0.28 -6.44 4.93
N LEU A 42 -1.30 -5.61 4.68
CA LEU A 42 -1.44 -4.84 3.44
C LEU A 42 -0.30 -3.83 3.26
N ILE A 43 0.09 -3.10 4.31
CA ILE A 43 1.24 -2.18 4.25
C ILE A 43 2.51 -2.94 3.85
N LYS A 44 2.78 -4.10 4.46
CA LYS A 44 3.95 -4.93 4.12
C LYS A 44 3.91 -5.42 2.66
N LEU A 45 2.73 -5.74 2.14
CA LEU A 45 2.56 -6.14 0.74
C LEU A 45 2.84 -4.97 -0.21
N ILE A 46 2.36 -3.77 0.12
CA ILE A 46 2.62 -2.54 -0.64
C ILE A 46 4.12 -2.24 -0.68
N GLU A 47 4.82 -2.29 0.45
CA GLU A 47 6.27 -2.07 0.51
C GLU A 47 7.06 -3.09 -0.32
N ARG A 48 6.60 -4.36 -0.34
CA ARG A 48 7.20 -5.38 -1.21
C ARG A 48 6.96 -5.09 -2.69
N PHE A 49 5.77 -4.60 -3.03
CA PHE A 49 5.43 -4.23 -4.39
C PHE A 49 6.22 -3.00 -4.86
N GLU A 50 6.36 -1.98 -4.01
CA GLU A 50 7.24 -0.82 -4.23
C GLU A 50 8.66 -1.29 -4.60
N LYS A 51 9.28 -2.18 -3.78
CA LYS A 51 10.60 -2.76 -4.08
C LYS A 51 10.67 -3.50 -5.42
N LEU A 52 9.63 -4.26 -5.79
CA LEU A 52 9.60 -4.96 -7.08
C LEU A 52 9.55 -3.97 -8.25
N MET A 53 8.81 -2.87 -8.10
CA MET A 53 8.78 -1.81 -9.10
C MET A 53 10.14 -1.09 -9.18
N GLU A 54 10.80 -0.82 -8.05
CA GLU A 54 12.15 -0.25 -8.03
C GLU A 54 13.14 -1.12 -8.80
N LEU A 55 13.10 -2.44 -8.60
CA LEU A 55 13.95 -3.40 -9.30
C LEU A 55 13.68 -3.43 -10.81
N ARG A 56 12.41 -3.33 -11.22
CA ARG A 56 12.02 -3.38 -12.64
C ARG A 56 12.39 -2.12 -13.40
N TRP A 57 12.19 -0.94 -12.81
CA TRP A 57 12.37 0.35 -13.50
C TRP A 57 13.65 1.10 -13.10
N GLY A 58 14.39 0.63 -12.09
CA GLY A 58 15.64 1.25 -11.64
C GLY A 58 15.46 2.62 -10.96
N VAL A 59 14.25 2.91 -10.47
CA VAL A 59 13.88 4.20 -9.85
C VAL A 59 13.28 3.93 -8.48
N LYS A 60 13.75 4.67 -7.47
CA LYS A 60 13.25 4.61 -6.10
C LYS A 60 11.84 5.22 -6.01
N ILE A 61 10.91 4.54 -5.33
CA ILE A 61 9.49 4.96 -5.21
C ILE A 61 9.20 5.52 -3.83
#